data_AF-A0A8J1Y4I7-F1
#
_entry.id   AF-A0A8J1Y4I7-F1
#
_cell.length_a   1.000
_cell.length_b   1.000
_cell.length_c   1.000
_cell.angle_alpha   90.00
_cell.angle_beta   90.00
_cell.angle_gamma   90.00
#
_symmetry.space_group_name_H-M   'P 1'
#
loop_
_entity.id
_entity.type
_entity.pdbx_description
1 polymer ?
#
loop_
_entity_poly.entity_id
_entity_poly.type
_entity_poly.pdbx_seq_one_letter_code
_entity_poly.pdbx_strand_id
1 'polypeptide(L)'
;LTRDAVAFLAEKNNITVATEETLDLIPGPTHLSQFKTAVTTSRVVVISVRGEVFRELMLYAYDMGLINGDYIFICINYYTQKRVYGDFSWQQGNHRDADLREALTAVFWFNYFEPPTSEYKSFQ
;
A
#
# COMPACT_ATOMS: atom_id res chain seq x y z
N LEU A 1 -2.12 10.47 -10.84
CA LEU A 1 -2.40 11.41 -9.73
C LEU A 1 -1.38 11.24 -8.61
N THR A 2 -1.42 10.16 -7.82
CA THR A 2 -0.51 9.98 -6.68
C THR A 2 0.94 9.83 -7.08
N ARG A 3 1.22 8.96 -8.07
CA ARG A 3 2.55 8.80 -8.65
C ARG A 3 3.13 10.15 -9.07
N ASP A 4 2.40 10.86 -9.93
CA ASP A 4 2.85 12.13 -10.51
C ASP A 4 3.11 13.20 -9.42
N ALA A 5 2.25 13.26 -8.40
CA ALA A 5 2.42 14.18 -7.27
C ALA A 5 3.64 13.83 -6.40
N VAL A 6 3.85 12.55 -6.09
CA VAL A 6 4.99 12.07 -5.31
C VAL A 6 6.29 12.30 -6.08
N ALA A 7 6.33 11.97 -7.37
CA ALA A 7 7.49 12.16 -8.23
C ALA A 7 7.87 13.64 -8.35
N PHE A 8 6.89 14.51 -8.61
CA PHE A 8 7.09 15.95 -8.68
C PHE A 8 7.63 16.53 -7.36
N LEU A 9 7.06 16.11 -6.23
CA LEU A 9 7.53 16.57 -4.93
C LEU A 9 8.91 16.01 -4.60
N ALA A 10 9.22 14.78 -4.98
CA ALA A 10 10.54 14.20 -4.77
C ALA A 10 11.61 14.97 -5.55
N GLU A 11 11.37 15.24 -6.84
CA GLU A 11 12.26 16.05 -7.68
C GLU A 11 12.48 17.45 -7.08
N LYS A 12 11.39 18.14 -6.72
CA LYS A 12 11.46 19.48 -6.12
C LYS A 12 12.26 19.53 -4.82
N ASN A 13 12.30 18.42 -4.07
CA ASN A 13 12.98 18.33 -2.79
C ASN A 13 14.32 17.57 -2.87
N ASN A 14 14.86 17.32 -4.07
CA ASN A 14 16.11 16.58 -4.29
C ASN A 14 16.10 15.15 -3.69
N ILE A 15 14.94 14.50 -3.69
CA ILE A 15 14.77 13.11 -3.28
C ILE A 15 14.81 12.24 -4.54
N THR A 16 15.66 11.21 -4.54
CA THR A 16 15.74 10.25 -5.64
C THR A 16 14.57 9.27 -5.61
N VAL A 17 13.86 9.14 -6.73
CA VAL A 17 12.89 8.07 -6.97
C VAL A 17 13.59 6.96 -7.73
N ALA A 18 13.78 5.80 -7.09
CA ALA A 18 14.54 4.70 -7.67
C ALA A 18 13.80 4.00 -8.82
N THR A 19 12.49 3.78 -8.64
CA THR A 19 11.62 3.08 -9.60
C THR A 19 10.20 3.59 -9.45
N GLU A 20 9.45 3.63 -10.55
CA GLU A 20 8.04 3.97 -10.58
C GLU A 20 7.27 2.90 -11.36
N GLU A 21 6.31 2.27 -10.70
CA GLU A 21 5.55 1.17 -11.29
C GLU A 21 4.05 1.48 -11.24
N THR A 22 3.36 1.30 -12.37
CA THR A 22 1.90 1.31 -12.42
C THR A 22 1.43 -0.14 -12.47
N LEU A 23 0.59 -0.52 -11.50
CA LEU A 23 0.06 -1.87 -11.38
C LEU A 23 -1.38 -1.93 -11.91
N ASP A 24 -1.72 -3.05 -12.54
CA ASP A 24 -3.09 -3.31 -12.97
C ASP A 24 -4.05 -3.40 -11.77
N LEU A 25 -5.31 -3.01 -11.99
CA LEU A 25 -6.34 -3.02 -10.94
C LEU A 25 -6.72 -4.44 -10.51
N ILE A 26 -6.50 -5.42 -11.38
CA ILE A 26 -6.80 -6.84 -11.14
C ILE A 26 -5.49 -7.53 -10.77
N PRO A 27 -5.43 -8.25 -9.65
CA PRO A 27 -4.25 -9.00 -9.29
C PRO A 27 -3.86 -10.05 -10.36
N GLY A 28 -2.58 -10.13 -10.70
CA GLY A 28 -1.98 -11.07 -11.64
C GLY A 28 -0.44 -11.09 -11.53
N PRO A 29 0.24 -12.04 -12.19
CA PRO A 29 1.66 -12.30 -11.97
C PRO A 29 2.60 -11.10 -12.21
N THR A 30 2.17 -10.14 -13.02
CA THR A 30 2.95 -8.95 -13.37
C THR A 30 3.18 -8.01 -12.18
N HIS A 31 2.22 -7.86 -11.26
CA HIS A 31 2.42 -6.89 -10.17
C HIS A 31 3.49 -7.34 -9.17
N LEU A 32 3.71 -8.66 -9.00
CA LEU A 32 4.71 -9.17 -8.07
C LEU A 32 6.12 -8.95 -8.59
N SER A 33 6.33 -9.05 -9.91
CA SER A 33 7.64 -8.77 -10.50
C SER A 33 7.98 -7.28 -10.40
N GLN A 34 7.01 -6.39 -10.63
CA GLN A 34 7.16 -4.95 -10.45
C GLN A 34 7.43 -4.58 -8.99
N PHE A 35 6.68 -5.17 -8.05
CA PHE A 35 6.91 -4.95 -6.63
C PHE A 35 8.29 -5.48 -6.18
N LYS A 36 8.70 -6.65 -6.67
CA LYS A 36 10.04 -7.20 -6.44
C LYS A 36 11.11 -6.21 -6.89
N THR A 37 10.98 -5.60 -8.07
CA THR A 37 11.90 -4.57 -8.54
C THR A 37 11.99 -3.41 -7.54
N ALA A 38 10.84 -2.87 -7.09
CA ALA A 38 10.81 -1.77 -6.12
C ALA A 38 11.49 -2.10 -4.79
N VAL A 39 11.25 -3.28 -4.21
CA VAL A 39 11.88 -3.69 -2.93
C VAL A 39 13.35 -4.12 -3.07
N THR A 40 13.84 -4.34 -4.29
CA THR A 40 15.27 -4.58 -4.53
C THR A 40 16.06 -3.29 -4.72
N THR A 41 15.40 -2.20 -5.13
CA THR A 41 16.03 -0.91 -5.42
C THR A 41 15.88 0.11 -4.28
N SER A 42 14.85 -0.04 -3.43
CA SER A 42 14.58 0.89 -2.33
C SER A 42 14.15 0.16 -1.05
N ARG A 43 14.46 0.79 0.10
CA ARG A 43 13.96 0.40 1.43
C ARG A 43 12.70 1.16 1.83
N VAL A 44 12.44 2.31 1.21
CA VAL A 44 11.23 3.12 1.39
C VAL A 44 10.35 2.93 0.17
N VAL A 45 9.18 2.32 0.36
CA VAL A 45 8.27 1.99 -0.74
C VAL A 45 6.93 2.66 -0.50
N VAL A 46 6.54 3.55 -1.42
CA VAL A 46 5.22 4.20 -1.39
C VAL A 46 4.25 3.40 -2.24
N ILE A 47 3.14 2.97 -1.64
CA ILE A 47 2.14 2.11 -2.25
C ILE A 47 0.81 2.87 -2.33
N SER A 48 0.25 2.94 -3.53
CA SER A 48 -1.07 3.52 -3.80
C SER A 48 -1.77 2.67 -4.83
N VAL A 49 -2.35 1.55 -4.39
CA VAL A 49 -3.07 0.58 -5.22
C VAL A 49 -4.40 0.22 -4.58
N ARG A 50 -5.22 -0.60 -5.24
CA ARG A 50 -6.44 -1.14 -4.64
C ARG A 50 -6.11 -2.14 -3.52
N GLY A 51 -7.00 -2.25 -2.54
CA GLY A 51 -6.85 -3.15 -1.38
C GLY A 51 -6.54 -4.62 -1.76
N GLU A 52 -7.14 -5.14 -2.84
CA GLU A 52 -6.88 -6.51 -3.31
C GLU A 52 -5.42 -6.71 -3.76
N VAL A 53 -4.89 -5.76 -4.52
CA VAL A 53 -3.48 -5.78 -4.96
C VAL A 53 -2.56 -5.56 -3.77
N PHE A 54 -2.88 -4.60 -2.90
CA PHE A 54 -2.11 -4.32 -1.69
C PHE A 54 -1.94 -5.56 -0.81
N ARG A 55 -3.01 -6.34 -0.63
CA ARG A 55 -2.95 -7.61 0.11
C ARG A 55 -1.92 -8.57 -0.47
N GLU A 56 -1.90 -8.76 -1.78
CA GLU A 56 -0.93 -9.65 -2.43
C GLU A 56 0.51 -9.15 -2.29
N LEU A 57 0.72 -7.84 -2.40
CA LEU A 57 2.05 -7.24 -2.19
C LEU A 57 2.54 -7.45 -0.75
N MET A 58 1.68 -7.25 0.24
CA MET A 58 2.08 -7.40 1.65
C MET A 58 2.26 -8.86 2.05
N LEU A 59 1.47 -9.78 1.50
CA LEU A 59 1.71 -11.22 1.66
C LEU A 59 3.03 -11.65 1.03
N TYR A 60 3.37 -11.10 -0.14
CA TYR A 60 4.69 -11.31 -0.75
C TYR A 60 5.82 -10.76 0.14
N ALA A 61 5.64 -9.57 0.70
CA ALA A 61 6.62 -8.97 1.62
C ALA A 61 6.85 -9.84 2.87
N TYR A 62 5.78 -10.42 3.42
CA TYR A 62 5.86 -11.39 4.50
C TYR A 62 6.64 -12.66 4.09
N ASP A 63 6.26 -13.28 2.98
CA ASP A 63 6.86 -14.53 2.48
C ASP A 63 8.37 -14.37 2.20
N MET A 64 8.78 -13.16 1.80
CA MET A 64 10.17 -12.80 1.51
C MET A 64 10.94 -12.26 2.73
N GLY A 65 10.31 -12.16 3.91
CA GLY A 65 10.94 -11.67 5.13
C GLY A 65 11.27 -10.16 5.12
N LEU A 66 10.57 -9.38 4.30
CA LEU A 66 10.81 -7.93 4.13
C LEU A 66 10.18 -7.09 5.25
N ILE A 67 9.55 -7.72 6.24
CA ILE A 67 8.88 -7.05 7.36
C ILE A 67 9.74 -7.02 8.64
N ASN A 68 11.04 -7.32 8.50
CA ASN A 68 12.01 -7.45 9.59
C ASN A 68 12.52 -6.11 10.17
N GLY A 69 12.00 -4.97 9.68
CA GLY A 69 12.44 -3.63 10.08
C GLY A 69 13.42 -2.96 9.12
N ASP A 70 13.94 -3.66 8.10
CA ASP A 70 14.83 -3.07 7.08
C ASP A 70 14.07 -2.24 6.03
N TYR A 71 12.75 -2.40 5.98
CA TYR A 71 11.87 -1.75 5.02
C TYR A 71 10.76 -0.96 5.72
N ILE A 72 10.33 0.11 5.07
CA ILE A 72 9.10 0.83 5.41
C ILE A 72 8.18 0.87 4.19
N PHE A 73 6.94 0.40 4.39
CA PHE A 73 5.90 0.45 3.39
C PHE A 73 4.93 1.57 3.75
N ILE A 74 4.90 2.63 2.95
CA ILE A 74 3.99 3.77 3.13
C ILE A 74 2.77 3.53 2.25
N CYS A 75 1.62 3.23 2.84
CA CYS A 75 0.38 3.01 2.10
C CYS A 75 -0.51 4.25 2.16
N ILE A 76 -0.86 4.79 0.98
CA ILE A 76 -1.80 5.91 0.87
C ILE A 76 -3.20 5.32 0.66
N ASN A 77 -4.04 5.46 1.68
CA ASN A 77 -5.42 4.99 1.68
C ASN A 77 -6.37 6.20 1.71
N TYR A 78 -6.98 6.50 0.57
CA TYR A 78 -7.81 7.69 0.41
C TYR A 78 -9.11 7.59 1.20
N TYR A 79 -9.95 6.61 0.88
CA TYR A 79 -11.31 6.52 1.43
C TYR A 79 -11.67 5.07 1.71
N THR A 80 -12.52 4.86 2.70
CA THR A 80 -13.03 3.55 3.11
C THR A 80 -14.04 2.93 2.14
N GLN A 81 -14.32 3.57 1.00
CA GLN A 81 -15.24 3.07 -0.03
C GLN A 81 -14.66 1.85 -0.77
N LYS A 82 -14.91 0.66 -0.21
CA LYS A 82 -14.38 -0.63 -0.71
C LYS A 82 -14.63 -0.88 -2.20
N ARG A 83 -15.76 -0.43 -2.75
CA ARG A 83 -16.09 -0.62 -4.17
C ARG A 83 -15.07 0.08 -5.08
N VAL A 84 -14.64 1.28 -4.72
CA VAL A 84 -13.76 2.12 -5.54
C VAL A 84 -12.29 1.85 -5.24
N TYR A 85 -11.93 1.72 -3.95
CA TYR A 85 -10.53 1.66 -3.50
C TYR A 85 -10.08 0.25 -3.07
N GLY A 86 -10.99 -0.72 -3.06
CA GLY A 86 -10.72 -2.07 -2.59
C GLY A 86 -10.83 -2.21 -1.07
N ASP A 87 -10.74 -3.45 -0.60
CA ASP A 87 -10.81 -3.77 0.82
C ASP A 87 -9.41 -3.96 1.42
N PHE A 88 -9.00 -3.05 2.30
CA PHE A 88 -7.72 -3.12 3.04
C PHE A 88 -7.82 -3.90 4.35
N SER A 89 -8.98 -4.48 4.68
CA SER A 89 -9.10 -5.29 5.88
C SER A 89 -8.20 -6.53 5.81
N TRP A 90 -7.52 -6.81 6.92
CA TRP A 90 -6.65 -7.98 7.00
C TRP A 90 -7.44 -9.29 7.06
N GLN A 91 -8.65 -9.23 7.61
CA GLN A 91 -9.50 -10.39 7.84
C GLN A 91 -10.40 -10.66 6.64
N GLN A 92 -10.16 -11.77 5.96
CA GLN A 92 -10.99 -12.29 4.87
C GLN A 92 -11.53 -13.70 5.13
N GLY A 93 -11.24 -14.26 6.31
CA GLY A 93 -11.64 -15.61 6.69
C GLY A 93 -10.79 -16.71 6.02
N ASN A 94 -9.59 -16.38 5.56
CA ASN A 94 -8.69 -17.34 4.91
C ASN A 94 -7.44 -17.63 5.75
N HIS A 95 -6.70 -18.68 5.37
CA HIS A 95 -5.53 -19.15 6.11
C HIS A 95 -4.36 -18.14 6.15
N ARG A 96 -4.37 -17.10 5.30
CA ARG A 96 -3.34 -16.06 5.23
C ARG A 96 -3.67 -14.82 6.07
N ASP A 97 -4.81 -14.79 6.77
CA ASP A 97 -5.19 -13.63 7.58
C ASP A 97 -4.19 -13.31 8.70
N ALA A 98 -3.62 -14.36 9.32
CA ALA A 98 -2.59 -14.20 10.35
C ALA A 98 -1.29 -13.61 9.76
N ASP A 99 -0.85 -14.14 8.62
CA ASP A 99 0.34 -13.65 7.90
C ASP A 99 0.18 -12.19 7.47
N LEU A 100 -1.00 -11.85 6.90
CA LEU A 100 -1.27 -10.49 6.49
C LEU A 100 -1.29 -9.56 7.70
N ARG A 101 -1.94 -9.94 8.80
CA ARG A 101 -1.97 -9.13 10.02
C ARG A 101 -0.56 -8.82 10.53
N GLU A 102 0.35 -9.79 10.45
CA GLU A 102 1.76 -9.58 10.78
C GLU A 102 2.44 -8.65 9.76
N ALA A 103 2.20 -8.86 8.46
CA ALA A 103 2.74 -8.02 7.40
C ALA A 103 2.36 -6.54 7.53
N LEU A 104 1.12 -6.26 7.98
CA LEU A 104 0.64 -4.89 8.16
C LEU A 104 1.34 -4.14 9.29
N THR A 105 2.11 -4.82 10.16
CA THR A 105 2.91 -4.14 11.19
C THR A 105 4.06 -3.31 10.60
N ALA A 106 4.52 -3.66 9.39
CA ALA A 106 5.55 -2.92 8.66
C ALA A 106 4.98 -1.73 7.85
N VAL A 107 3.68 -1.47 7.94
CA VAL A 107 2.98 -0.48 7.10
C VAL A 107 2.70 0.82 7.87
N PHE A 108 3.15 1.93 7.30
CA PHE A 108 2.74 3.27 7.70
C PHE A 108 1.55 3.73 6.87
N TRP A 109 0.42 3.95 7.53
CA TRP A 109 -0.82 4.34 6.88
C TRP A 109 -0.95 5.87 6.77
N PHE A 110 -1.15 6.35 5.55
CA PHE A 110 -1.57 7.72 5.28
C PHE A 110 -3.03 7.73 4.88
N ASN A 111 -3.89 8.18 5.78
CA ASN A 111 -5.33 8.32 5.56
C ASN A 111 -5.70 9.80 5.51
N TYR A 112 -6.82 10.12 4.85
CA TYR A 112 -7.45 11.41 5.10
C TYR A 112 -7.93 11.50 6.55
N PHE A 113 -7.86 12.70 7.11
CA PHE A 113 -8.43 12.96 8.41
C PHE A 113 -9.96 12.83 8.33
N GLU A 114 -10.52 11.87 9.06
CA GLU A 114 -11.96 11.72 9.23
C GLU A 114 -12.38 12.45 10.52
N PRO A 115 -13.21 13.50 10.44
CA PRO A 115 -13.73 14.16 11.62
C PRO A 115 -14.50 13.18 12.52
N PRO A 116 -14.24 13.14 13.84
CA PRO A 116 -14.87 12.18 14.75
C PRO A 116 -16.36 12.49 15.05
N THR A 117 -16.91 13.53 14.42
CA THR A 117 -18.25 14.08 14.63
C THR A 117 -19.35 13.15 14.17
N SER A 118 -20.49 13.14 14.86
CA SER A 118 -21.70 12.40 14.47
C SER A 118 -22.20 12.78 13.08
N GLU A 119 -22.12 14.07 12.75
CA GLU A 119 -22.59 14.63 11.48
C GLU A 119 -21.83 14.03 10.30
N TYR A 120 -20.51 13.91 10.41
CA TYR A 120 -19.67 13.28 9.40
C TYR A 120 -20.01 11.80 9.23
N LYS A 121 -20.17 11.06 10.34
CA LYS A 121 -20.54 9.64 10.32
C LYS A 121 -21.93 9.39 9.72
N SER A 122 -22.86 10.33 9.85
CA SER A 122 -24.19 10.24 9.23
C SER A 122 -24.20 10.61 7.75
N PHE A 123 -23.20 11.33 7.26
CA PHE A 123 -23.06 11.70 5.85
C PHE A 123 -22.41 10.59 5.02
N GLN A 124 -21.42 9.90 5.60
CA GLN A 124 -20.62 8.86 4.97
C GLN A 124 -21.43 7.61 4.62
#